data_AF-A0A520A0M8-F1
#
_entry.id   AF-A0A520A0M8-F1
#
_cell.length_a   1.000
_cell.length_b   1.000
_cell.length_c   1.000
_cell.angle_alpha   90.00
_cell.angle_beta   90.00
_cell.angle_gamma   90.00
#
_symmetry.space_group_name_H-M   'P 1'
#
loop_
_entity.id
_entity.type
_entity.pdbx_description
1 polymer ?
#
loop_
_entity_poly.entity_id
_entity_poly.type
_entity_poly.pdbx_seq_one_letter_code
_entity_poly.pdbx_strand_id
1 'polypeptide(L)'
;DVFRYMQASFAHLNHEEFWILLLNRSNKIIGKYLISKGGQAGTIADPKIIFKVALENNAASIVLAHNHPSGNLKPSDSDNKLTRDMVASGIMLGLFVVDHLIFTDNGYYSYKDEGLV
;
A
#
# COMPACT_ATOMS: atom_id res chain seq x y z
N ASP A 1 6.24 -11.69 -7.11
CA ASP A 1 6.50 -10.25 -7.18
C ASP A 1 5.18 -9.52 -6.98
N VAL A 2 5.13 -8.60 -6.02
CA VAL A 2 3.91 -7.88 -5.62
C VAL A 2 3.43 -6.95 -6.73
N PHE A 3 4.36 -6.30 -7.44
CA PHE A 3 4.05 -5.45 -8.58
C PHE A 3 3.18 -6.20 -9.60
N ARG A 4 3.66 -7.35 -10.07
CA ARG A 4 2.94 -8.19 -11.05
C ARG A 4 1.59 -8.67 -10.54
N TYR A 5 1.48 -8.93 -9.24
CA TYR A 5 0.23 -9.35 -8.61
C TYR A 5 -0.82 -8.24 -8.60
N MET A 6 -0.39 -6.98 -8.44
CA MET A 6 -1.28 -5.83 -8.30
C MET A 6 -1.51 -5.05 -9.59
N GLN A 7 -0.62 -5.12 -10.58
CA GLN A 7 -0.67 -4.31 -11.81
C GLN A 7 -2.04 -4.35 -12.50
N ALA A 8 -2.60 -5.56 -12.70
CA ALA A 8 -3.90 -5.72 -13.34
C ALA A 8 -5.07 -5.11 -12.53
N SER A 9 -4.89 -4.91 -11.22
CA SER A 9 -5.92 -4.34 -10.34
C SER A 9 -6.03 -2.83 -10.46
N PHE A 10 -4.95 -2.17 -10.89
CA PHE A 10 -4.88 -0.72 -11.03
C PHE A 10 -5.01 -0.23 -12.47
N ALA A 11 -5.04 -1.15 -13.44
CA ALA A 11 -5.14 -0.81 -14.85
C ALA A 11 -6.45 -0.08 -15.16
N HIS A 12 -6.35 1.04 -15.87
CA HIS A 12 -7.48 1.83 -16.39
C HIS A 12 -8.42 2.42 -15.32
N LEU A 13 -7.99 2.48 -14.05
CA LEU A 13 -8.76 3.15 -13.01
C LEU A 13 -8.65 4.67 -13.16
N ASN A 14 -9.80 5.33 -13.29
CA ASN A 14 -9.92 6.79 -13.37
C ASN A 14 -10.05 7.48 -11.99
N HIS A 15 -9.79 6.74 -10.92
CA HIS A 15 -9.88 7.16 -9.53
C HIS A 15 -8.81 6.43 -8.70
N GLU A 16 -8.51 6.95 -7.53
CA GLU A 16 -7.55 6.30 -6.62
C GLU A 16 -8.21 5.19 -5.81
N GLU A 17 -7.49 4.08 -5.68
CA GLU A 17 -7.80 3.01 -4.75
C GLU A 17 -6.56 2.70 -3.90
N PHE A 18 -6.76 2.52 -2.59
CA PHE A 18 -5.72 2.12 -1.67
C PHE A 18 -5.98 0.70 -1.20
N TRP A 19 -5.02 -0.18 -1.47
CA TRP A 19 -5.06 -1.60 -1.17
C TRP A 19 -3.97 -1.97 -0.18
N ILE A 20 -4.20 -3.03 0.57
CA ILE A 20 -3.16 -3.72 1.32
C ILE A 20 -3.10 -5.19 0.93
N LEU A 21 -1.89 -5.72 0.92
CA LEU A 21 -1.64 -7.15 0.89
C LEU A 21 -1.18 -7.60 2.26
N LEU A 22 -1.78 -8.69 2.72
CA LEU A 22 -1.41 -9.35 3.96
C LEU A 22 -0.45 -10.48 3.64
N LEU A 23 0.66 -10.56 4.36
CA LEU A 23 1.68 -11.58 4.17
C LEU A 23 1.82 -12.44 5.42
N ASN A 24 2.13 -13.72 5.24
CA ASN A 24 2.59 -14.58 6.33
C ASN A 24 4.11 -14.48 6.54
N ARG A 25 4.64 -15.21 7.54
CA ARG A 25 6.08 -15.21 7.89
C ARG A 25 7.01 -15.70 6.77
N SER A 26 6.48 -16.39 5.76
CA SER A 26 7.23 -16.81 4.56
C SER A 26 7.03 -15.86 3.38
N ASN A 27 6.55 -14.64 3.62
CA ASN A 27 6.24 -13.61 2.63
C ASN A 27 5.25 -14.06 1.54
N LYS A 28 4.38 -15.04 1.85
CA LYS A 28 3.29 -15.43 0.95
C LYS A 28 2.07 -14.56 1.23
N ILE A 29 1.44 -14.10 0.15
CA ILE A 29 0.18 -13.35 0.22
C ILE A 29 -0.90 -14.29 0.77
N ILE A 30 -1.53 -13.87 1.86
CA ILE A 30 -2.66 -14.55 2.50
C ILE A 30 -3.98 -13.77 2.36
N GLY A 31 -3.91 -12.51 1.92
CA GLY A 31 -5.09 -11.69 1.70
C GLY A 31 -4.80 -10.40 0.93
N LYS A 32 -5.83 -9.85 0.31
CA LYS A 32 -5.83 -8.60 -0.44
C LYS A 32 -7.10 -7.83 -0.10
N TYR A 33 -6.96 -6.61 0.43
CA TYR A 33 -8.09 -5.82 0.92
C TYR A 33 -8.04 -4.41 0.34
N LEU A 34 -9.18 -3.96 -0.19
CA LEU A 34 -9.39 -2.57 -0.55
C LEU A 34 -9.71 -1.81 0.75
N ILE A 35 -8.86 -0.85 1.09
CA ILE A 35 -9.02 -0.02 2.29
C ILE A 35 -9.87 1.20 1.99
N SER A 36 -9.64 1.81 0.83
CA SER A 36 -10.40 2.98 0.44
C SER A 36 -10.42 3.17 -1.07
N LYS A 37 -11.50 3.79 -1.51
CA LYS A 37 -11.75 4.19 -2.90
C LYS A 37 -12.08 5.67 -2.90
N GLY A 38 -11.25 6.43 -3.58
CA GLY A 38 -11.31 7.89 -3.62
C GLY A 38 -11.79 8.41 -4.97
N GLY A 39 -11.49 9.68 -5.21
CA GLY A 39 -11.71 10.36 -6.49
C GLY A 39 -10.40 10.57 -7.24
N GLN A 40 -10.36 11.61 -8.09
CA GLN A 40 -9.13 12.04 -8.76
C GLN A 40 -8.17 12.79 -7.82
N ALA A 41 -8.70 13.36 -6.73
CA ALA A 41 -7.94 14.20 -5.81
C ALA A 41 -7.26 13.42 -4.68
N GLY A 42 -7.45 12.10 -4.61
CA GLY A 42 -6.96 11.31 -3.50
C GLY A 42 -7.97 10.28 -3.00
N THR A 43 -7.47 9.32 -2.21
CA THR A 43 -8.25 8.54 -1.25
C THR A 43 -7.66 8.67 0.16
N ILE A 44 -8.46 8.40 1.20
CA ILE A 44 -8.00 8.42 2.59
C ILE A 44 -7.66 7.00 3.02
N ALA A 45 -6.42 6.77 3.42
CA ALA A 45 -5.98 5.52 4.03
C ALA A 45 -5.77 5.75 5.54
N ASP A 46 -6.67 5.21 6.37
CA ASP A 46 -6.58 5.33 7.83
C ASP A 46 -5.72 4.19 8.40
N PRO A 47 -4.56 4.48 9.04
CA PRO A 47 -3.74 3.48 9.70
C PRO A 47 -4.52 2.55 10.64
N LYS A 48 -5.51 3.06 11.39
CA LYS A 48 -6.29 2.25 12.33
C LYS A 48 -7.07 1.17 11.61
N ILE A 49 -7.64 1.49 10.45
CA ILE A 49 -8.38 0.52 9.63
C ILE A 49 -7.40 -0.50 9.04
N ILE A 50 -6.26 -0.06 8.51
CA ILE A 50 -5.23 -0.94 7.94
C ILE A 50 -4.74 -1.94 8.98
N PHE A 51 -4.33 -1.46 10.16
CA PHE A 51 -3.83 -2.32 11.23
C PHE A 51 -4.92 -3.24 11.78
N LYS A 52 -6.16 -2.76 11.92
CA LYS A 52 -7.29 -3.61 12.32
C LYS A 52 -7.44 -4.79 11.36
N VAL A 53 -7.53 -4.53 10.06
CA VAL A 53 -7.68 -5.59 9.03
C VAL A 53 -6.51 -6.58 9.09
N ALA A 54 -5.28 -6.08 9.20
CA ALA A 54 -4.11 -6.95 9.24
C ALA A 54 -4.06 -7.83 10.51
N LEU A 55 -4.39 -7.26 11.67
CA LEU A 55 -4.43 -7.98 12.94
C LEU A 55 -5.54 -9.03 12.98
N GLU A 56 -6.75 -8.68 12.54
CA GLU A 56 -7.90 -9.60 12.48
C GLU A 56 -7.64 -10.81 11.56
N ASN A 57 -6.77 -10.64 10.56
CA ASN A 57 -6.42 -11.69 9.59
C ASN A 57 -5.05 -12.33 9.87
N ASN A 58 -4.47 -12.11 11.06
CA ASN A 58 -3.20 -12.71 11.49
C ASN A 58 -2.03 -12.51 10.51
N ALA A 59 -1.97 -11.33 9.88
CA ALA A 59 -0.85 -10.97 9.03
C ALA A 59 0.45 -10.91 9.85
N ALA A 60 1.55 -11.40 9.28
CA ALA A 60 2.89 -11.23 9.83
C ALA A 60 3.52 -9.91 9.37
N SER A 61 3.16 -9.45 8.18
CA SER A 61 3.60 -8.19 7.58
C SER A 61 2.62 -7.76 6.50
N ILE A 62 2.74 -6.52 6.03
CA ILE A 62 1.86 -5.95 5.01
C ILE A 62 2.63 -5.26 3.89
N VAL A 63 2.02 -5.17 2.71
CA VAL A 63 2.43 -4.26 1.64
C VAL A 63 1.29 -3.29 1.39
N LEU A 64 1.63 -2.01 1.29
CA LEU A 64 0.70 -0.94 0.93
C LEU A 64 0.76 -0.72 -0.58
N ALA A 65 -0.37 -0.45 -1.22
CA ALA A 65 -0.40 -0.19 -2.66
C ALA A 65 -1.53 0.75 -3.05
N HIS A 66 -1.24 1.79 -3.83
CA HIS A 66 -2.27 2.63 -4.45
C HIS A 66 -1.87 3.08 -5.85
N ASN A 67 -2.83 3.64 -6.60
CA ASN A 67 -2.60 4.18 -7.92
C ASN A 67 -2.76 5.71 -7.96
N HIS A 68 -2.02 6.35 -8.87
CA HIS A 68 -2.22 7.74 -9.25
C HIS A 68 -2.78 7.80 -10.69
N PRO A 69 -4.09 8.03 -10.88
CA PRO A 69 -4.69 8.20 -12.20
C PRO A 69 -4.10 9.36 -13.02
N SER A 70 -3.47 10.32 -12.34
CA SER A 70 -2.77 11.44 -12.99
C SER A 70 -1.52 11.02 -13.77
N GLY A 71 -1.03 9.79 -13.58
CA GLY A 71 0.20 9.29 -14.19
C GLY A 71 1.48 9.77 -13.51
N ASN A 72 1.38 10.56 -12.43
CA ASN A 72 2.55 11.02 -11.68
C ASN A 72 3.04 9.94 -10.71
N LEU A 73 4.24 9.42 -10.94
CA LEU A 73 4.86 8.43 -10.05
C LEU A 73 5.45 9.02 -8.78
N LYS A 74 5.61 10.35 -8.71
CA LYS A 74 6.16 10.98 -7.51
C LYS A 74 5.13 10.92 -6.37
N PRO A 75 5.49 10.36 -5.20
CA PRO A 75 4.61 10.36 -4.05
C PRO A 75 4.26 11.78 -3.59
N SER A 76 3.03 11.94 -3.09
CA SER A 76 2.60 13.17 -2.43
C SER A 76 3.16 13.28 -1.01
N ASP A 77 3.06 14.46 -0.41
CA ASP A 77 3.41 14.64 1.01
C ASP A 77 2.52 13.80 1.93
N SER A 78 1.28 13.54 1.53
CA SER A 78 0.35 12.66 2.24
C SER A 78 0.85 11.21 2.21
N ASP A 79 1.29 10.71 1.06
CA ASP A 79 1.85 9.36 0.92
C ASP A 79 3.10 9.20 1.78
N ASN A 80 3.98 10.21 1.74
CA ASN A 80 5.21 10.22 2.53
C ASN A 80 4.90 10.21 4.03
N LYS A 81 3.92 11.01 4.48
CA LYS A 81 3.49 11.04 5.88
C LYS A 81 2.89 9.70 6.29
N LEU A 82 1.96 9.18 5.51
CA LEU A 82 1.30 7.89 5.77
C LEU A 82 2.34 6.77 5.89
N THR A 83 3.27 6.68 4.94
CA THR A 83 4.31 5.64 4.93
C THR A 83 5.13 5.67 6.20
N ARG A 84 5.60 6.85 6.63
CA ARG A 84 6.38 6.99 7.86
C ARG A 84 5.58 6.56 9.10
N ASP A 85 4.33 7.01 9.21
CA ASP A 85 3.47 6.68 10.35
C ASP A 85 3.16 5.17 10.38
N MET A 86 2.95 4.56 9.22
CA MET A 86 2.71 3.13 9.06
C MET A 86 3.93 2.28 9.42
N VAL A 87 5.13 2.66 8.96
CA VAL A 87 6.38 1.97 9.31
C VAL A 87 6.62 2.03 10.82
N ALA A 88 6.55 3.22 11.42
CA ALA A 88 6.77 3.40 12.85
C ALA A 88 5.77 2.59 13.68
N SER A 89 4.48 2.65 13.34
CA SER A 89 3.43 1.91 14.03
C SER A 89 3.57 0.39 13.84
N GLY A 90 3.95 -0.04 12.64
CA GLY A 90 4.16 -1.44 12.30
C GLY A 90 5.29 -2.07 13.11
N ILE A 91 6.39 -1.34 13.32
CA ILE A 91 7.50 -1.77 14.19
C ILE A 91 6.99 -1.99 15.63
N MET A 92 6.22 -1.05 16.18
CA MET A 92 5.68 -1.17 17.54
C MET A 92 4.75 -2.37 17.71
N LEU A 93 3.99 -2.73 16.68
CA LEU A 93 3.04 -3.84 16.70
C LEU A 93 3.66 -5.19 16.31
N GLY A 94 4.91 -5.21 15.83
CA GLY A 94 5.50 -6.40 15.22
C GLY A 94 4.84 -6.78 13.88
N LEU A 95 4.16 -5.83 13.23
CA LEU A 95 3.51 -5.97 11.93
C LEU A 95 4.21 -5.04 10.92
N PHE A 96 5.31 -5.52 10.35
CA PHE A 96 6.16 -4.69 9.49
C PHE A 96 5.48 -4.34 8.15
N VAL A 97 5.72 -3.11 7.69
CA VAL A 97 5.44 -2.72 6.30
C VAL A 97 6.64 -3.17 5.47
N VAL A 98 6.41 -4.07 4.52
CA VAL A 98 7.47 -4.62 3.66
C VAL A 98 7.79 -3.67 2.51
N ASP A 99 6.76 -2.99 1.99
CA ASP A 99 6.89 -1.99 0.94
C ASP A 99 5.63 -1.13 0.89
N HIS A 100 5.74 0.01 0.22
CA HIS A 100 4.62 0.81 -0.24
C HIS A 100 4.82 1.09 -1.74
N LEU A 101 3.86 0.66 -2.55
CA LEU A 101 3.92 0.74 -4.00
C LEU A 101 2.92 1.76 -4.55
N ILE A 102 3.37 2.66 -5.42
CA ILE A 102 2.51 3.57 -6.15
C ILE A 102 2.49 3.16 -7.62
N PHE A 103 1.30 2.95 -8.18
CA PHE A 103 1.11 2.50 -9.56
C PHE A 103 0.62 3.63 -10.47
N THR A 104 1.10 3.61 -11.70
CA THR A 104 0.59 4.41 -12.82
C THR A 104 0.55 3.55 -14.09
N ASP A 105 -0.05 4.04 -15.16
CA ASP A 105 -0.04 3.35 -16.46
C ASP A 105 1.38 3.17 -17.03
N ASN A 106 2.34 4.02 -16.62
CA ASN A 106 3.69 4.06 -17.16
C ASN A 106 4.74 3.37 -16.28
N GLY A 107 4.37 2.86 -15.11
CA GLY A 107 5.31 2.23 -14.19
C GLY A 107 4.83 2.22 -12.74
N TYR A 108 5.76 1.97 -11.83
CA TYR A 108 5.51 2.01 -10.39
C TYR A 108 6.67 2.66 -9.63
N TYR A 109 6.38 3.13 -8.42
CA TYR A 109 7.33 3.60 -7.43
C TYR A 109 7.33 2.64 -6.24
N SER A 110 8.49 2.31 -5.69
CA SER A 110 8.64 1.50 -4.48
C SER A 110 9.38 2.30 -3.42
N TYR A 111 8.74 2.49 -2.26
CA TYR A 111 9.41 3.13 -1.12
C TYR A 111 10.58 2.30 -0.60
N LYS A 112 10.51 0.97 -0.72
CA LYS A 112 11.61 0.08 -0.36
C LYS A 112 12.82 0.25 -1.28
N ASP A 113 12.62 0.33 -2.59
CA ASP A 113 13.72 0.51 -3.55
C ASP A 113 14.44 1.86 -3.34
N GLU A 114 13.72 2.84 -2.78
CA GLU A 114 14.22 4.17 -2.43
C GLU A 114 14.79 4.25 -1.00
N GLY A 115 14.80 3.14 -0.24
CA GLY A 115 15.37 3.05 1.11
C GLY A 115 14.57 3.78 2.20
N LEU A 116 13.28 4.02 1.96
CA LEU A 116 12.37 4.74 2.88
C LEU A 116 11.49 3.81 3.71
N VAL A 117 11.47 2.51 3.38
CA VAL A 117 10.88 1.38 4.11
C VAL A 117 11.95 0.30 4.21
#